data_AF-A0A8K0KSE7-F1
#
_entry.id   AF-A0A8K0KSE7-F1
#
_cell.length_a   1.000
_cell.length_b   1.000
_cell.length_c   1.000
_cell.angle_alpha   90.00
_cell.angle_beta   90.00
_cell.angle_gamma   90.00
#
_symmetry.space_group_name_H-M   'P 1'
#
loop_
_entity.id
_entity.type
_entity.pdbx_description
1 polymer ?
#
loop_
_entity_poly.entity_id
_entity_poly.type
_entity_poly.pdbx_seq_one_letter_code
_entity_poly.pdbx_strand_id
1 'polypeptide(L)'
;MGSNNVKALKLLGYSYDSPFFLFNGQEIFTMHDPPHLLKCTRNMFMKYPVRGRVMLGGEMIQGLGRWSHIREIYGSARDIETTTMSRHLIPVKPLTEEHLNPTWRQKIKVSLAAGVFLQNVVKAMEWYQVFGKLSLDSLVTTTFLGFFCNLFQSFNGVQSDKIRVGFRGVVCKRSGHLDLWESALDEIKTWDFIKEGRHMKPRSSEGWVITIKAAKQLWVKLKGAGFSYLEPRRLNQDPLENFFGSIRLHCGSARNPTVMQFASGFKTTLIKNVSANWTKRMNSFKDHDQLIAKLDILLQRIPSSQEETENSIAEDFVREISIVAEEAAPLVSAESITMDISLSECCSGILRMLLKNNTCSLHNTCASLLTADTSVLPETLASAEEPTSAGVSEG
;
A
#
# COMPACT_ATOMS: atom_id res chain seq x y z
N MET A 1 -5.91 -10.11 0.47
CA MET A 1 -5.04 -10.97 -0.37
C MET A 1 -5.93 -11.75 -1.32
N GLY A 2 -5.62 -11.75 -2.62
CA GLY A 2 -6.39 -12.49 -3.63
C GLY A 2 -6.27 -14.00 -3.44
N SER A 3 -7.25 -14.76 -3.95
CA SER A 3 -7.28 -16.24 -3.85
C SER A 3 -6.02 -16.88 -4.42
N ASN A 4 -5.54 -16.39 -5.57
CA ASN A 4 -4.34 -16.89 -6.23
C ASN A 4 -3.09 -16.71 -5.37
N ASN A 5 -2.92 -15.55 -4.73
CA ASN A 5 -1.79 -15.28 -3.86
C ASN A 5 -1.82 -16.21 -2.63
N VAL A 6 -3.00 -16.42 -2.03
CA VAL A 6 -3.14 -17.36 -0.90
C VAL A 6 -2.78 -18.79 -1.33
N LYS A 7 -3.22 -19.22 -2.52
CA LYS A 7 -2.87 -20.54 -3.06
C LYS A 7 -1.37 -20.67 -3.31
N ALA A 8 -0.74 -19.66 -3.91
CA ALA A 8 0.70 -19.63 -4.16
C ALA A 8 1.50 -19.73 -2.85
N LEU A 9 1.14 -18.94 -1.83
CA LEU A 9 1.81 -19.00 -0.53
C LEU A 9 1.69 -20.39 0.12
N LYS A 10 0.51 -21.00 0.09
CA LYS A 10 0.33 -22.37 0.60
C LYS A 10 1.23 -23.38 -0.11
N LEU A 11 1.40 -23.26 -1.43
CA LEU A 11 2.31 -24.11 -2.20
C LEU A 11 3.79 -23.89 -1.83
N LEU A 12 4.14 -22.68 -1.41
CA LEU A 12 5.49 -22.35 -0.92
C LEU A 12 5.73 -22.85 0.52
N GLY A 13 4.72 -23.40 1.21
CA GLY A 13 4.86 -23.91 2.58
C GLY A 13 4.50 -22.93 3.68
N TYR A 14 3.92 -21.77 3.34
CA TYR A 14 3.38 -20.82 4.32
C TYR A 14 2.16 -21.38 5.06
N SER A 15 2.02 -21.06 6.35
CA SER A 15 0.85 -21.40 7.17
C SER A 15 0.42 -20.26 8.12
N TYR A 16 -0.72 -20.44 8.79
CA TYR A 16 -1.22 -19.45 9.77
C TYR A 16 -0.31 -19.30 11.00
N ASP A 17 0.40 -20.36 11.38
CA ASP A 17 1.28 -20.37 12.55
C ASP A 17 2.73 -20.05 12.20
N SER A 18 3.14 -20.39 10.98
CA SER A 18 4.43 -20.05 10.40
C SER A 18 4.23 -19.10 9.22
N PRO A 19 4.15 -17.77 9.46
CA PRO A 19 3.84 -16.80 8.42
C PRO A 19 5.07 -16.46 7.56
N PHE A 20 5.81 -17.50 7.16
CA PHE A 20 6.98 -17.44 6.31
C PHE A 20 7.11 -18.75 5.52
N PHE A 21 7.91 -18.72 4.47
CA PHE A 21 8.42 -19.93 3.81
C PHE A 21 9.93 -19.86 3.69
N LEU A 22 10.58 -21.01 3.43
CA LEU A 22 12.02 -21.07 3.23
C LEU A 22 12.35 -20.94 1.74
N PHE A 23 13.28 -20.05 1.42
CA PHE A 23 13.88 -19.93 0.09
C PHE A 23 15.40 -19.86 0.26
N ASN A 24 16.12 -20.84 -0.30
CA ASN A 24 17.58 -20.97 -0.17
C ASN A 24 18.08 -20.89 1.29
N GLY A 25 17.37 -21.53 2.22
CA GLY A 25 17.71 -21.51 3.65
C GLY A 25 17.38 -20.20 4.38
N GLN A 26 16.79 -19.21 3.70
CA GLN A 26 16.33 -17.96 4.30
C GLN A 26 14.82 -17.96 4.48
N GLU A 27 14.34 -17.41 5.59
CA GLU A 27 12.92 -17.23 5.83
C GLU A 27 12.42 -15.98 5.11
N ILE A 28 11.42 -16.16 4.25
CA ILE A 28 10.70 -15.10 3.57
C ILE A 28 9.36 -14.92 4.27
N PHE A 29 9.27 -13.87 5.09
CA PHE A 29 8.04 -13.53 5.80
C PHE A 29 6.96 -13.04 4.85
N THR A 30 5.75 -13.53 5.04
CA THR A 30 4.59 -13.20 4.22
C THR A 30 3.61 -12.37 5.02
N MET A 31 3.13 -11.29 4.44
CA MET A 31 2.23 -10.35 5.12
C MET A 31 1.04 -10.01 4.24
N HIS A 32 -0.08 -9.70 4.89
CA HIS A 32 -1.20 -9.04 4.24
C HIS A 32 -1.02 -7.53 4.31
N ASP A 33 -1.40 -6.86 3.23
CA ASP A 33 -1.36 -5.40 3.12
C ASP A 33 -2.25 -4.70 4.20
N PRO A 34 -1.67 -4.01 5.20
CA PRO A 34 -2.41 -3.37 6.29
C PRO A 34 -3.45 -2.33 5.83
N PRO A 35 -3.16 -1.43 4.86
CA PRO A 35 -4.16 -0.56 4.21
C PRO A 35 -5.40 -1.32 3.73
N HIS A 36 -5.20 -2.45 3.04
CA HIS A 36 -6.30 -3.28 2.58
C HIS A 36 -7.04 -3.99 3.71
N LEU A 37 -6.35 -4.44 4.74
CA LEU A 37 -6.98 -5.03 5.92
C LEU A 37 -7.88 -4.02 6.64
N LEU A 38 -7.42 -2.77 6.82
CA LEU A 38 -8.21 -1.70 7.43
C LEU A 38 -9.47 -1.39 6.61
N LYS A 39 -9.31 -1.29 5.28
CA LYS A 39 -10.44 -1.12 4.35
C LYS A 39 -11.48 -2.24 4.49
N CYS A 40 -11.04 -3.50 4.57
CA CYS A 40 -11.94 -4.63 4.78
C CYS A 40 -12.65 -4.56 6.13
N THR A 41 -11.94 -4.24 7.21
CA THR A 41 -12.50 -4.02 8.54
C THR A 41 -13.56 -2.92 8.53
N ARG A 42 -13.27 -1.77 7.91
CA ARG A 42 -14.22 -0.67 7.71
C ARG A 42 -15.49 -1.16 7.01
N ASN A 43 -15.33 -1.83 5.88
CA ASN A 43 -16.45 -2.28 5.06
C ASN A 43 -17.31 -3.32 5.78
N MET A 44 -16.72 -4.12 6.68
CA MET A 44 -17.49 -5.04 7.53
C MET A 44 -18.28 -4.27 8.60
N PHE A 45 -17.64 -3.30 9.26
CA PHE A 45 -18.28 -2.50 10.31
C PHE A 45 -19.42 -1.61 9.79
N MET A 46 -19.32 -1.14 8.55
CA MET A 46 -20.42 -0.47 7.87
C MET A 46 -21.66 -1.35 7.69
N LYS A 47 -21.47 -2.66 7.53
CA LYS A 47 -22.55 -3.61 7.22
C LYS A 47 -23.17 -4.20 8.47
N TYR A 48 -22.37 -4.48 9.48
CA TYR A 48 -22.79 -5.24 10.65
C TYR A 48 -22.30 -4.58 11.94
N PRO A 49 -23.12 -4.56 12.99
CA PRO A 49 -22.65 -4.20 14.32
C PRO A 49 -21.53 -5.14 14.76
N VAL A 50 -20.60 -4.60 15.55
CA VAL A 50 -19.51 -5.36 16.15
C VAL A 50 -19.77 -5.52 17.64
N ARG A 51 -19.76 -6.76 18.11
CA ARG A 51 -19.78 -7.09 19.53
C ARG A 51 -18.37 -6.98 20.08
N GLY A 52 -18.26 -6.36 21.25
CA GLY A 52 -17.00 -6.19 21.95
C GLY A 52 -17.23 -6.02 23.45
N ARG A 53 -16.14 -6.01 24.20
CA ARG A 53 -16.15 -5.79 25.65
C ARG A 53 -15.49 -4.46 25.97
N VAL A 54 -16.08 -3.70 26.88
CA VAL A 54 -15.59 -2.40 27.35
C VAL A 54 -15.55 -2.39 28.87
N MET A 55 -14.58 -1.67 29.43
CA MET A 55 -14.49 -1.49 30.88
C MET A 55 -15.37 -0.31 31.29
N LEU A 56 -16.31 -0.53 32.21
CA LEU A 56 -17.16 0.51 32.78
C LEU A 56 -17.26 0.30 34.29
N GLY A 57 -16.88 1.31 35.07
CA GLY A 57 -16.94 1.22 36.54
C GLY A 57 -16.08 0.11 37.15
N GLY A 58 -15.02 -0.34 36.47
CA GLY A 58 -14.17 -1.46 36.91
C GLY A 58 -14.65 -2.84 36.45
N GLU A 59 -15.80 -2.93 35.79
CA GLU A 59 -16.34 -4.19 35.26
C GLU A 59 -16.21 -4.26 33.75
N MET A 60 -15.99 -5.47 33.23
CA MET A 60 -15.97 -5.73 31.78
C MET A 60 -17.38 -6.05 31.30
N ILE A 61 -17.97 -5.12 30.56
CA ILE A 61 -19.34 -5.23 30.04
C ILE A 61 -19.28 -5.52 28.54
N GLN A 62 -20.16 -6.40 28.07
CA GLN A 62 -20.34 -6.66 26.64
C GLN A 62 -21.37 -5.71 26.04
N GLY A 63 -21.08 -5.17 24.86
CA GLY A 63 -22.02 -4.33 24.12
C GLY A 63 -21.87 -4.44 22.61
N LEU A 64 -22.59 -3.57 21.89
CA LEU A 64 -22.58 -3.52 20.43
C LEU A 64 -22.13 -2.16 19.92
N GLY A 65 -20.99 -2.14 19.23
CA GLY A 65 -20.57 -1.02 18.40
C GLY A 65 -21.37 -0.99 17.11
N ARG A 66 -21.83 0.19 16.70
CA ARG A 66 -22.62 0.41 15.49
C ARG A 66 -22.04 1.52 14.64
N TRP A 67 -22.22 1.40 13.33
CA TRP A 67 -21.88 2.46 12.38
C TRP A 67 -22.74 3.73 12.58
N SER A 68 -23.96 3.59 13.11
CA SER A 68 -24.85 4.73 13.43
C SER A 68 -24.20 5.69 14.41
N HIS A 69 -23.42 5.21 15.39
CA HIS A 69 -22.71 6.08 16.34
C HIS A 69 -21.73 7.03 15.63
N ILE A 70 -21.11 6.61 14.51
CA ILE A 70 -20.23 7.48 13.70
C ILE A 70 -21.06 8.52 12.93
N ARG A 71 -22.27 8.16 12.48
CA ARG A 71 -23.19 9.12 11.84
C ARG A 71 -23.71 10.15 12.84
N GLU A 72 -24.00 9.73 14.07
CA GLU A 72 -24.46 10.60 15.16
C GLU A 72 -23.43 11.69 15.46
N ILE A 73 -22.15 11.36 15.65
CA ILE A 73 -21.11 12.39 15.88
C ILE A 73 -20.96 13.35 14.71
N TYR A 74 -21.12 12.87 13.47
CA TYR A 74 -20.99 13.72 12.28
C TYR A 74 -22.18 14.68 12.14
N GLY A 75 -23.39 14.19 12.41
CA GLY A 75 -24.59 15.03 12.47
C GLY A 75 -24.50 16.08 13.58
N SER A 76 -24.20 15.65 14.80
CA SER A 76 -24.10 16.57 15.94
C SER A 76 -22.95 17.57 15.80
N ALA A 77 -21.85 17.23 15.11
CA ALA A 77 -20.79 18.18 14.79
C ALA A 77 -21.22 19.27 13.79
N ARG A 78 -22.18 18.99 12.90
CA ARG A 78 -22.77 19.99 12.00
C ARG A 78 -23.74 20.91 12.73
N ASP A 79 -24.53 20.37 13.65
CA ASP A 79 -25.50 21.17 14.41
C ASP A 79 -24.82 22.17 15.37
N ILE A 80 -23.62 21.83 15.84
CA ILE A 80 -22.78 22.66 16.72
C ILE A 80 -22.09 23.84 16.00
N GLU A 81 -22.27 24.01 14.68
CA GLU A 81 -21.83 25.21 13.95
C GLU A 81 -22.42 26.54 14.49
N THR A 82 -23.36 26.47 15.45
CA THR A 82 -24.02 27.62 16.09
C THR A 82 -23.45 28.04 17.44
N THR A 83 -22.49 27.32 18.06
CA THR A 83 -21.91 27.73 19.37
C THR A 83 -20.41 28.01 19.27
N THR A 84 -20.05 29.29 19.36
CA THR A 84 -18.72 29.89 19.11
C THR A 84 -17.56 29.30 19.95
N MET A 85 -17.84 28.53 21.00
CA MET A 85 -16.81 27.88 21.85
C MET A 85 -16.36 26.49 21.36
N SER A 86 -17.13 25.81 20.50
CA SER A 86 -16.89 24.39 20.16
C SER A 86 -16.00 24.15 18.92
N ARG A 87 -15.87 25.14 18.03
CA ARG A 87 -15.06 25.03 16.79
C ARG A 87 -13.56 24.81 17.03
N HIS A 88 -13.05 25.21 18.20
CA HIS A 88 -11.61 25.14 18.51
C HIS A 88 -11.19 23.89 19.27
N LEU A 89 -12.14 23.13 19.84
CA LEU A 89 -11.80 22.02 20.75
C LEU A 89 -11.92 20.62 20.13
N ILE A 90 -12.76 20.42 19.09
CA ILE A 90 -12.95 19.08 18.50
C ILE A 90 -13.06 19.18 16.97
N PRO A 91 -11.94 19.16 16.24
CA PRO A 91 -11.99 19.03 14.79
C PRO A 91 -12.36 17.59 14.40
N VAL A 92 -13.66 17.31 14.26
CA VAL A 92 -14.20 16.19 13.45
C VAL A 92 -14.01 16.45 11.94
N LYS A 93 -13.14 17.42 11.61
CA LYS A 93 -12.79 17.88 10.27
C LYS A 93 -12.35 16.79 9.26
N PRO A 94 -11.96 15.54 9.60
CA PRO A 94 -11.72 14.53 8.57
C PRO A 94 -12.97 13.78 8.12
N LEU A 95 -14.07 13.76 8.87
CA LEU A 95 -15.25 13.03 8.44
C LEU A 95 -16.05 13.87 7.45
N THR A 96 -16.36 13.26 6.32
CA THR A 96 -17.24 13.82 5.29
C THR A 96 -18.32 12.79 4.96
N GLU A 97 -19.32 13.20 4.19
CA GLU A 97 -20.36 12.30 3.70
C GLU A 97 -19.78 11.07 2.99
N GLU A 98 -18.67 11.25 2.26
CA GLU A 98 -17.98 10.16 1.54
C GLU A 98 -17.39 9.10 2.48
N HIS A 99 -17.08 9.47 3.73
CA HIS A 99 -16.60 8.51 4.73
C HIS A 99 -17.73 7.64 5.25
N LEU A 100 -18.90 8.23 5.47
CA LEU A 100 -20.07 7.59 6.08
C LEU A 100 -20.90 6.79 5.09
N ASN A 101 -21.07 7.33 3.88
CA ASN A 101 -21.89 6.79 2.82
C ASN A 101 -21.10 6.70 1.48
N PRO A 102 -19.97 5.97 1.45
CA PRO A 102 -19.15 5.79 0.25
C PRO A 102 -19.91 5.03 -0.85
N THR A 103 -19.81 5.54 -2.07
CA THR A 103 -20.12 4.78 -3.30
C THR A 103 -19.22 3.54 -3.42
N TRP A 104 -19.54 2.63 -4.34
CA TRP A 104 -18.72 1.42 -4.57
C TRP A 104 -17.26 1.75 -4.92
N ARG A 105 -17.01 2.82 -5.69
CA ARG A 105 -15.65 3.32 -6.02
C ARG A 105 -14.96 3.98 -4.83
N GLN A 106 -15.70 4.54 -3.89
CA GLN A 106 -15.14 5.13 -2.67
C GLN A 106 -14.86 4.06 -1.60
N LYS A 107 -15.60 2.94 -1.59
CA LYS A 107 -15.33 1.81 -0.69
C LYS A 107 -13.94 1.20 -0.86
N ILE A 108 -13.36 1.32 -2.06
CA ILE A 108 -12.01 0.84 -2.36
C ILE A 108 -10.89 1.81 -1.94
N LYS A 109 -11.21 3.08 -1.66
CA LYS A 109 -10.22 4.10 -1.26
C LYS A 109 -9.78 3.89 0.18
N VAL A 110 -8.50 3.58 0.37
CA VAL A 110 -7.90 3.44 1.71
C VAL A 110 -7.98 4.74 2.50
N SER A 111 -7.78 5.90 1.86
CA SER A 111 -7.84 7.21 2.54
C SER A 111 -9.16 7.45 3.25
N LEU A 112 -10.29 7.07 2.64
CA LEU A 112 -11.61 7.16 3.26
C LEU A 112 -11.81 6.15 4.39
N ALA A 113 -11.18 4.98 4.32
CA ALA A 113 -11.21 4.03 5.44
C ALA A 113 -10.34 4.53 6.60
N ALA A 114 -9.10 4.92 6.32
CA ALA A 114 -8.18 5.49 7.30
C ALA A 114 -8.77 6.72 7.99
N GLY A 115 -9.48 7.59 7.26
CA GLY A 115 -10.18 8.77 7.78
C GLY A 115 -11.16 8.45 8.91
N VAL A 116 -11.85 7.30 8.85
CA VAL A 116 -12.78 6.84 9.89
C VAL A 116 -12.04 6.36 11.14
N PHE A 117 -10.89 5.71 10.96
CA PHE A 117 -10.03 5.22 12.04
C PHE A 117 -8.94 6.24 12.41
N LEU A 118 -9.24 7.53 12.35
CA LEU A 118 -8.32 8.57 12.81
C LEU A 118 -8.53 8.87 14.30
N GLN A 119 -7.45 9.25 14.97
CA GLN A 119 -7.47 9.52 16.40
C GLN A 119 -8.40 10.67 16.79
N ASN A 120 -8.63 11.63 15.91
CA ASN A 120 -9.58 12.70 16.18
C ASN A 120 -11.05 12.26 16.10
N VAL A 121 -11.37 11.22 15.32
CA VAL A 121 -12.71 10.61 15.33
C VAL A 121 -12.93 9.92 16.68
N VAL A 122 -11.94 9.15 17.15
CA VAL A 122 -11.97 8.50 18.47
C VAL A 122 -12.15 9.53 19.58
N LYS A 123 -11.31 10.57 19.61
CA LYS A 123 -11.40 11.67 20.59
C LYS A 123 -12.75 12.39 20.52
N ALA A 124 -13.29 12.61 19.32
CA ALA A 124 -14.60 13.21 19.18
C ALA A 124 -15.68 12.34 19.81
N MET A 125 -15.66 11.02 19.60
CA MET A 125 -16.62 10.12 20.26
C MET A 125 -16.49 10.18 21.79
N GLU A 126 -15.26 10.13 22.33
CA GLU A 126 -15.00 10.26 23.77
C GLU A 126 -15.59 11.55 24.35
N TRP A 127 -15.35 12.68 23.70
CA TRP A 127 -15.88 13.97 24.11
C TRP A 127 -17.41 14.00 24.10
N TYR A 128 -18.04 13.49 23.05
CA TYR A 128 -19.51 13.49 22.96
C TYR A 128 -20.14 12.52 23.97
N GLN A 129 -19.46 11.43 24.33
CA GLN A 129 -19.88 10.56 25.43
C GLN A 129 -19.86 11.29 26.77
N VAL A 130 -18.78 12.05 27.07
CA VAL A 130 -18.66 12.84 28.30
C VAL A 130 -19.78 13.87 28.43
N PHE A 131 -20.18 14.51 27.32
CA PHE A 131 -21.30 15.46 27.30
C PHE A 131 -22.69 14.82 27.25
N GLY A 132 -22.79 13.50 27.34
CA GLY A 132 -24.07 12.78 27.25
C GLY A 132 -24.77 12.92 25.89
N LYS A 133 -24.00 13.21 24.83
CA LYS A 133 -24.50 13.36 23.44
C LYS A 133 -24.45 12.07 22.65
N LEU A 134 -23.73 11.06 23.14
CA LEU A 134 -23.76 9.69 22.62
C LEU A 134 -24.23 8.72 23.70
N SER A 135 -24.93 7.67 23.28
CA SER A 135 -25.35 6.58 24.16
C SER A 135 -24.16 5.81 24.74
N LEU A 136 -24.33 5.15 25.89
CA LEU A 136 -23.29 4.30 26.50
C LEU A 136 -22.86 3.15 25.57
N ASP A 137 -23.77 2.62 24.74
CA ASP A 137 -23.45 1.59 23.72
C ASP A 137 -22.36 2.05 22.74
N SER A 138 -22.19 3.36 22.54
CA SER A 138 -21.16 3.90 21.67
C SER A 138 -19.73 3.68 22.19
N LEU A 139 -19.56 3.33 23.47
CA LEU A 139 -18.24 2.99 24.05
C LEU A 139 -17.57 1.86 23.26
N VAL A 140 -18.34 0.84 22.87
CA VAL A 140 -17.82 -0.27 22.07
C VAL A 140 -17.35 0.21 20.71
N THR A 141 -18.06 1.16 20.08
CA THR A 141 -17.59 1.79 18.83
C THR A 141 -16.30 2.57 19.05
N THR A 142 -16.21 3.40 20.09
CA THR A 142 -15.00 4.18 20.41
C THR A 142 -13.79 3.28 20.62
N THR A 143 -13.93 2.24 21.45
CA THR A 143 -12.87 1.26 21.72
C THR A 143 -12.45 0.53 20.44
N PHE A 144 -13.42 0.09 19.62
CA PHE A 144 -13.14 -0.56 18.34
C PHE A 144 -12.36 0.36 17.38
N LEU A 145 -12.77 1.63 17.25
CA LEU A 145 -12.08 2.60 16.40
C LEU A 145 -10.68 2.91 16.93
N GLY A 146 -10.52 3.09 18.24
CA GLY A 146 -9.24 3.33 18.90
C GLY A 146 -8.26 2.17 18.71
N PHE A 147 -8.74 0.94 18.87
CA PHE A 147 -7.96 -0.28 18.65
C PHE A 147 -7.38 -0.31 17.22
N PHE A 148 -8.24 -0.23 16.20
CA PHE A 148 -7.81 -0.28 14.81
C PHE A 148 -7.03 0.98 14.37
N CYS A 149 -7.25 2.13 15.01
CA CYS A 149 -6.44 3.33 14.82
C CYS A 149 -4.98 3.08 15.23
N ASN A 150 -4.76 2.60 16.45
CA ASN A 150 -3.43 2.30 16.97
C ASN A 150 -2.77 1.17 16.17
N LEU A 151 -3.52 0.10 15.89
CA LEU A 151 -3.02 -1.02 15.11
C LEU A 151 -2.56 -0.57 13.72
N PHE A 152 -3.39 0.18 12.99
CA PHE A 152 -3.02 0.65 11.65
C PHE A 152 -1.84 1.61 11.67
N GLN A 153 -1.76 2.52 12.67
CA GLN A 153 -0.62 3.42 12.81
C GLN A 153 0.69 2.65 12.99
N SER A 154 0.69 1.56 13.78
CA SER A 154 1.87 0.70 14.01
C SER A 154 2.41 0.03 12.75
N PHE A 155 1.62 -0.01 11.67
CA PHE A 155 1.99 -0.57 10.36
C PHE A 155 2.23 0.49 9.28
N ASN A 156 2.13 1.78 9.62
CA ASN A 156 2.24 2.87 8.65
C ASN A 156 3.26 3.94 9.06
N GLY A 157 4.13 3.63 10.03
CA GLY A 157 5.14 4.54 10.53
C GLY A 157 6.38 4.66 9.63
N VAL A 158 7.00 5.84 9.64
CA VAL A 158 8.24 6.18 8.92
C VAL A 158 9.18 7.01 9.80
N GLN A 159 10.49 6.92 9.56
CA GLN A 159 11.49 7.64 10.34
C GLN A 159 11.40 9.16 10.15
N SER A 160 11.06 9.59 8.93
CA SER A 160 10.95 10.99 8.53
C SER A 160 9.72 11.70 9.12
N ASP A 161 8.81 10.96 9.76
CA ASP A 161 7.64 11.59 10.38
C ASP A 161 8.09 12.44 11.57
N LYS A 162 7.80 13.74 11.47
CA LYS A 162 8.11 14.72 12.52
C LYS A 162 7.17 14.57 13.70
N ILE A 163 5.99 13.97 13.50
CA ILE A 163 4.95 13.81 14.52
C ILE A 163 4.97 12.36 15.02
N ARG A 164 5.72 12.12 16.11
CA ARG A 164 5.85 10.79 16.73
C ARG A 164 4.80 10.55 17.82
N VAL A 165 3.54 10.81 17.51
CA VAL A 165 2.44 10.56 18.45
C VAL A 165 1.94 9.12 18.29
N GLY A 166 1.81 8.40 19.40
CA GLY A 166 1.35 7.01 19.41
C GLY A 166 2.27 6.09 18.63
N PHE A 167 1.69 5.25 17.75
CA PHE A 167 2.42 4.24 16.99
C PHE A 167 2.80 4.68 15.57
N ARG A 168 2.86 5.98 15.28
CA ARG A 168 3.24 6.51 13.96
C ARG A 168 4.75 6.49 13.67
N GLY A 169 5.55 6.06 14.64
CA GLY A 169 7.01 5.99 14.52
C GLY A 169 7.50 4.68 13.90
N VAL A 170 8.83 4.57 13.86
CA VAL A 170 9.50 3.31 13.50
C VAL A 170 9.40 2.29 14.65
N VAL A 171 9.46 1.01 14.30
CA VAL A 171 9.62 -0.07 15.28
C VAL A 171 11.05 -0.04 15.78
N CYS A 172 11.25 0.06 17.09
CA CYS A 172 12.57 0.01 17.72
C CYS A 172 12.45 -0.56 19.15
N LYS A 173 13.58 -0.72 19.85
CA LYS A 173 13.60 -1.31 21.20
C LYS A 173 12.68 -0.59 22.21
N ARG A 174 12.39 0.70 22.03
CA ARG A 174 11.62 1.55 22.96
C ARG A 174 10.23 1.93 22.44
N SER A 175 9.81 1.46 21.27
CA SER A 175 8.63 2.01 20.58
C SER A 175 7.28 1.43 21.03
N GLY A 176 7.26 0.48 21.97
CA GLY A 176 6.04 -0.19 22.45
C GLY A 176 5.28 -1.02 21.40
N HIS A 177 5.79 -1.13 20.17
CA HIS A 177 5.08 -1.82 19.07
C HIS A 177 4.91 -3.31 19.35
N LEU A 178 5.90 -3.94 19.99
CA LEU A 178 5.83 -5.36 20.34
C LEU A 178 4.72 -5.64 21.36
N ASP A 179 4.55 -4.77 22.35
CA ASP A 179 3.52 -4.92 23.38
C ASP A 179 2.12 -4.72 22.78
N LEU A 180 1.97 -3.69 21.93
CA LEU A 180 0.73 -3.48 21.17
C LEU A 180 0.40 -4.68 20.28
N TRP A 181 1.39 -5.20 19.55
CA TRP A 181 1.20 -6.33 18.66
C TRP A 181 0.82 -7.59 19.43
N GLU A 182 1.42 -7.82 20.60
CA GLU A 182 1.06 -8.95 21.45
C GLU A 182 -0.39 -8.84 21.96
N SER A 183 -0.78 -7.69 22.51
CA SER A 183 -2.15 -7.48 22.98
C SER A 183 -3.16 -7.56 21.83
N ALA A 184 -2.79 -7.06 20.64
CA ALA A 184 -3.65 -7.09 19.46
C ALA A 184 -3.95 -8.51 18.96
N LEU A 185 -3.03 -9.47 19.10
CA LEU A 185 -3.26 -10.86 18.67
C LEU A 185 -4.48 -11.49 19.34
N ASP A 186 -4.70 -11.18 20.61
CA ASP A 186 -5.84 -11.69 21.36
C ASP A 186 -7.06 -10.78 21.18
N GLU A 187 -6.88 -9.46 21.19
CA GLU A 187 -7.98 -8.51 21.04
C GLU A 187 -8.71 -8.68 19.69
N ILE A 188 -7.99 -8.94 18.59
CA ILE A 188 -8.60 -9.21 17.27
C ILE A 188 -9.61 -10.36 17.32
N LYS A 189 -9.34 -11.39 18.12
CA LYS A 189 -10.22 -12.57 18.24
C LYS A 189 -11.50 -12.26 19.01
N THR A 190 -11.50 -11.19 19.81
CA THR A 190 -12.66 -10.79 20.63
C THR A 190 -13.70 -9.98 19.86
N TRP A 191 -13.31 -9.35 18.76
CA TRP A 191 -14.22 -8.57 17.93
C TRP A 191 -15.06 -9.47 17.02
N ASP A 192 -16.38 -9.38 17.18
CA ASP A 192 -17.31 -10.32 16.55
C ASP A 192 -18.44 -9.58 15.84
N PHE A 193 -18.46 -9.65 14.50
CA PHE A 193 -19.48 -8.95 13.71
C PHE A 193 -20.76 -9.78 13.65
N ILE A 194 -21.92 -9.16 13.87
CA ILE A 194 -23.19 -9.87 14.02
C ILE A 194 -24.16 -9.53 12.89
N LYS A 195 -24.65 -10.55 12.18
CA LYS A 195 -25.74 -10.43 11.20
C LYS A 195 -26.91 -11.30 11.64
N GLU A 196 -28.02 -10.70 12.05
CA GLU A 196 -29.25 -11.43 12.43
C GLU A 196 -28.97 -12.55 13.47
N GLY A 197 -28.15 -12.23 14.48
CA GLY A 197 -27.72 -13.20 15.50
C GLY A 197 -26.60 -14.16 15.08
N ARG A 198 -26.22 -14.20 13.81
CA ARG A 198 -25.11 -15.02 13.31
C ARG A 198 -23.78 -14.29 13.37
N HIS A 199 -22.74 -15.05 13.74
CA HIS A 199 -21.35 -14.62 13.76
C HIS A 199 -20.80 -14.47 12.33
N MET A 200 -20.19 -13.32 12.05
CA MET A 200 -19.59 -12.99 10.75
C MET A 200 -18.10 -12.79 10.94
N LYS A 201 -17.29 -13.82 10.69
CA LYS A 201 -15.82 -13.69 10.79
C LYS A 201 -15.26 -12.96 9.56
N PRO A 202 -14.66 -11.76 9.69
CA PRO A 202 -14.06 -11.09 8.55
C PRO A 202 -12.74 -11.77 8.19
N ARG A 203 -12.48 -12.02 6.90
CA ARG A 203 -11.16 -12.50 6.44
C ARG A 203 -10.01 -11.56 6.84
N SER A 204 -10.30 -10.28 7.09
CA SER A 204 -9.29 -9.33 7.57
C SER A 204 -8.81 -9.64 8.98
N SER A 205 -9.60 -10.31 9.84
CA SER A 205 -9.16 -10.70 11.19
C SER A 205 -7.94 -11.63 11.14
N GLU A 206 -8.04 -12.70 10.34
CA GLU A 206 -6.93 -13.62 10.11
C GLU A 206 -5.74 -12.92 9.47
N GLY A 207 -6.00 -12.07 8.47
CA GLY A 207 -4.96 -11.29 7.81
C GLY A 207 -4.20 -10.38 8.78
N TRP A 208 -4.89 -9.72 9.72
CA TRP A 208 -4.24 -8.92 10.76
C TRP A 208 -3.35 -9.78 11.66
N VAL A 209 -3.85 -10.93 12.13
CA VAL A 209 -3.07 -11.84 12.98
C VAL A 209 -1.81 -12.33 12.27
N ILE A 210 -1.93 -12.75 11.01
CA ILE A 210 -0.80 -13.20 10.18
C ILE A 210 0.23 -12.07 10.04
N THR A 211 -0.21 -10.88 9.66
CA THR A 211 0.68 -9.72 9.48
C THR A 211 1.39 -9.35 10.79
N ILE A 212 0.70 -9.39 11.93
CA ILE A 212 1.30 -9.14 13.25
C ILE A 212 2.36 -10.19 13.58
N LYS A 213 2.04 -11.49 13.44
CA LYS A 213 2.99 -12.58 13.70
C LYS A 213 4.24 -12.43 12.83
N ALA A 214 4.06 -12.19 11.53
CA ALA A 214 5.15 -12.00 10.58
C ALA A 214 6.02 -10.79 10.95
N ALA A 215 5.41 -9.65 11.29
CA ALA A 215 6.16 -8.42 11.57
C ALA A 215 6.94 -8.51 12.88
N LYS A 216 6.37 -9.17 13.88
CA LYS A 216 7.04 -9.49 15.14
C LYS A 216 8.27 -10.38 14.90
N GLN A 217 8.11 -11.48 14.17
CA GLN A 217 9.22 -12.41 13.87
C GLN A 217 10.31 -11.74 13.02
N LEU A 218 9.91 -10.99 11.98
CA LEU A 218 10.83 -10.22 11.15
C LEU A 218 11.65 -9.23 11.99
N TRP A 219 11.00 -8.46 12.87
CA TRP A 219 11.70 -7.50 13.71
C TRP A 219 12.70 -8.16 14.67
N VAL A 220 12.35 -9.31 15.26
CA VAL A 220 13.29 -10.07 16.11
C VAL A 220 14.54 -10.47 15.32
N LYS A 221 14.38 -10.95 14.08
CA LYS A 221 15.52 -11.30 13.21
C LYS A 221 16.35 -10.09 12.80
N LEU A 222 15.72 -9.01 12.34
CA LEU A 222 16.42 -7.78 11.97
C LEU A 222 17.20 -7.21 13.16
N LYS A 223 16.60 -7.19 14.35
CA LYS A 223 17.28 -6.78 15.58
C LYS A 223 18.49 -7.67 15.89
N GLY A 224 18.36 -8.99 15.74
CA GLY A 224 19.46 -9.94 15.90
C GLY A 224 20.61 -9.73 14.90
N ALA A 225 20.28 -9.25 13.70
CA ALA A 225 21.25 -8.86 12.66
C ALA A 225 21.84 -7.44 12.85
N GLY A 226 21.49 -6.72 13.93
CA GLY A 226 22.07 -5.41 14.26
C GLY A 226 21.28 -4.20 13.74
N PHE A 227 20.09 -4.37 13.17
CA PHE A 227 19.25 -3.24 12.76
C PHE A 227 18.72 -2.47 13.98
N SER A 228 18.82 -1.14 13.94
CA SER A 228 18.40 -0.26 15.03
C SER A 228 16.90 0.07 15.02
N TYR A 229 16.26 -0.02 13.85
CA TYR A 229 14.83 0.19 13.67
C TYR A 229 14.31 -0.52 12.41
N LEU A 230 12.98 -0.58 12.28
CA LEU A 230 12.24 -1.04 11.11
C LEU A 230 11.16 0.00 10.79
N GLU A 231 11.02 0.38 9.52
CA GLU A 231 9.94 1.26 9.04
C GLU A 231 8.75 0.42 8.57
N PRO A 232 7.65 0.33 9.34
CA PRO A 232 6.56 -0.59 9.01
C PRO A 232 5.84 -0.22 7.71
N ARG A 233 5.90 1.05 7.29
CA ARG A 233 5.35 1.49 5.99
C ARG A 233 6.03 0.82 4.79
N ARG A 234 7.24 0.28 4.94
CA ARG A 234 7.91 -0.52 3.90
C ARG A 234 7.38 -1.95 3.79
N LEU A 235 6.50 -2.37 4.70
CA LEU A 235 5.93 -3.71 4.76
C LEU A 235 4.52 -3.78 4.15
N ASN A 236 4.15 -2.79 3.34
CA ASN A 236 2.86 -2.71 2.67
C ASN A 236 3.05 -2.54 1.15
N GLN A 237 1.96 -2.66 0.39
CA GLN A 237 2.03 -2.58 -1.08
C GLN A 237 1.72 -1.18 -1.62
N ASP A 238 1.61 -0.16 -0.77
CA ASP A 238 1.32 1.23 -1.19
C ASP A 238 2.36 1.73 -2.23
N PRO A 239 3.68 1.50 -2.07
CA PRO A 239 4.66 1.91 -3.09
C PRO A 239 4.39 1.28 -4.46
N LEU A 240 3.93 0.02 -4.49
CA LEU A 240 3.57 -0.67 -5.73
C LEU A 240 2.30 -0.07 -6.35
N GLU A 241 1.29 0.24 -5.53
CA GLU A 241 0.05 0.89 -6.00
C GLU A 241 0.31 2.31 -6.52
N ASN A 242 1.20 3.06 -5.86
CA ASN A 242 1.66 4.37 -6.30
C ASN A 242 2.43 4.25 -7.62
N PHE A 243 3.29 3.25 -7.76
CA PHE A 243 3.99 2.97 -9.02
C PHE A 243 3.01 2.69 -10.17
N PHE A 244 1.96 1.87 -9.95
CA PHE A 244 0.90 1.69 -10.94
C PHE A 244 0.12 2.98 -11.23
N GLY A 245 -0.02 3.87 -10.24
CA GLY A 245 -0.54 5.22 -10.42
C GLY A 245 0.30 6.03 -11.40
N SER A 246 1.62 6.04 -11.21
CA SER A 246 2.57 6.73 -12.09
C SER A 246 2.53 6.21 -13.52
N ILE A 247 2.46 4.88 -13.71
CA ILE A 247 2.30 4.28 -15.05
C ILE A 247 1.02 4.78 -15.72
N ARG A 248 -0.12 4.75 -15.01
CA ARG A 248 -1.40 5.21 -15.56
C ARG A 248 -1.40 6.70 -15.90
N LEU A 249 -0.69 7.53 -15.13
CA LEU A 249 -0.54 8.96 -15.44
C LEU A 249 0.19 9.19 -16.77
N HIS A 250 1.12 8.31 -17.15
CA HIS A 250 1.76 8.36 -18.47
C HIS A 250 0.87 7.89 -19.62
N CYS A 251 -0.27 7.26 -19.34
CA CYS A 251 -1.26 6.92 -20.36
C CYS A 251 -2.32 8.02 -20.58
N GLY A 252 -2.06 9.24 -20.08
CA GLY A 252 -2.95 10.39 -20.20
C GLY A 252 -4.33 10.15 -19.58
N SER A 253 -5.39 10.44 -20.34
CA SER A 253 -6.78 10.27 -19.88
C SER A 253 -7.28 8.82 -19.88
N ALA A 254 -6.47 7.86 -20.33
CA ALA A 254 -6.85 6.44 -20.37
C ALA A 254 -6.84 5.84 -18.95
N ARG A 255 -7.98 5.90 -18.26
CA ARG A 255 -8.15 5.32 -16.90
C ARG A 255 -7.89 3.82 -16.84
N ASN A 256 -8.08 3.12 -17.96
CA ASN A 256 -7.80 1.70 -18.13
C ASN A 256 -6.91 1.53 -19.36
N PRO A 257 -5.58 1.55 -19.22
CA PRO A 257 -4.68 1.39 -20.35
C PRO A 257 -4.77 -0.02 -20.94
N THR A 258 -4.56 -0.14 -22.25
CA THR A 258 -4.30 -1.44 -22.90
C THR A 258 -2.96 -2.01 -22.42
N VAL A 259 -2.72 -3.31 -22.66
CA VAL A 259 -1.43 -3.96 -22.34
C VAL A 259 -0.25 -3.20 -22.97
N MET A 260 -0.39 -2.76 -24.22
CA MET A 260 0.63 -1.98 -24.93
C MET A 260 0.86 -0.61 -24.27
N GLN A 261 -0.21 0.10 -23.90
CA GLN A 261 -0.11 1.38 -23.21
C GLN A 261 0.53 1.22 -21.82
N PHE A 262 0.19 0.17 -21.10
CA PHE A 262 0.80 -0.15 -19.80
C PHE A 262 2.29 -0.45 -19.96
N ALA A 263 2.68 -1.26 -20.94
CA ALA A 263 4.09 -1.57 -21.21
C ALA A 263 4.88 -0.31 -21.57
N SER A 264 4.36 0.56 -22.44
CA SER A 264 4.98 1.84 -22.76
C SER A 264 5.09 2.75 -21.54
N GLY A 265 4.00 2.92 -20.78
CA GLY A 265 3.99 3.73 -19.56
C GLY A 265 4.96 3.21 -18.50
N PHE A 266 5.10 1.89 -18.36
CA PHE A 266 6.08 1.26 -17.47
C PHE A 266 7.51 1.62 -17.85
N LYS A 267 7.88 1.48 -19.14
CA LYS A 267 9.23 1.82 -19.63
C LYS A 267 9.54 3.30 -19.42
N THR A 268 8.59 4.17 -19.75
CA THR A 268 8.71 5.63 -19.52
C THR A 268 8.87 5.95 -18.04
N THR A 269 8.09 5.31 -17.16
CA THR A 269 8.20 5.50 -15.70
C THR A 269 9.57 5.07 -15.20
N LEU A 270 10.07 3.92 -15.65
CA LEU A 270 11.35 3.37 -15.23
C LEU A 270 12.49 4.31 -15.62
N ILE A 271 12.52 4.79 -16.86
CA ILE A 271 13.56 5.71 -17.32
C ILE A 271 13.43 7.07 -16.66
N LYS A 272 12.22 7.61 -16.51
CA LYS A 272 12.05 8.86 -15.75
C LYS A 272 12.54 8.74 -14.33
N ASN A 273 12.22 7.65 -13.64
CA ASN A 273 12.70 7.44 -12.27
C ASN A 273 14.23 7.36 -12.25
N VAL A 274 14.81 6.55 -13.13
CA VAL A 274 16.25 6.28 -13.15
C VAL A 274 17.06 7.50 -13.65
N SER A 275 16.52 8.31 -14.57
CA SER A 275 17.13 9.51 -15.18
C SER A 275 16.83 10.83 -14.46
N ALA A 276 15.80 10.90 -13.59
CA ALA A 276 15.43 12.17 -12.95
C ALA A 276 16.39 12.52 -11.80
N ASN A 277 17.16 13.59 -11.99
CA ASN A 277 17.55 14.46 -10.89
C ASN A 277 16.29 15.15 -10.39
N TRP A 278 15.69 14.61 -9.31
CA TRP A 278 14.43 15.05 -8.70
C TRP A 278 14.24 16.58 -8.65
N THR A 279 13.53 17.13 -9.63
CA THR A 279 12.99 18.49 -9.55
C THR A 279 11.57 18.45 -8.98
N LYS A 280 11.39 19.22 -7.90
CA LYS A 280 10.19 19.40 -7.10
C LYS A 280 8.92 19.63 -7.94
N ARG A 281 8.04 18.63 -8.11
CA ARG A 281 6.55 18.77 -8.13
C ARG A 281 5.87 17.43 -8.48
N MET A 282 5.31 16.74 -7.48
CA MET A 282 4.20 15.77 -7.69
C MET A 282 3.19 15.90 -6.55
N ASN A 283 1.90 15.77 -6.89
CA ASN A 283 0.72 16.06 -6.06
C ASN A 283 0.05 14.82 -5.42
N SER A 284 0.86 13.85 -4.99
CA SER A 284 0.43 12.76 -4.10
C SER A 284 1.43 12.64 -2.95
N PHE A 285 1.00 12.09 -1.80
CA PHE A 285 1.84 11.98 -0.59
C PHE A 285 3.25 11.53 -0.96
N LYS A 286 4.25 12.34 -0.61
CA LYS A 286 5.64 12.12 -1.00
C LYS A 286 6.11 10.76 -0.47
N ASP A 287 6.32 9.81 -1.38
CA ASP A 287 7.14 8.66 -1.08
C ASP A 287 8.57 9.18 -0.88
N HIS A 288 9.09 9.03 0.34
CA HIS A 288 10.41 9.52 0.72
C HIS A 288 11.55 8.61 0.24
N ASP A 289 11.25 7.67 -0.63
CA ASP A 289 12.21 6.66 -1.08
C ASP A 289 13.16 7.23 -2.13
N GLN A 290 14.46 7.12 -1.85
CA GLN A 290 15.50 7.28 -2.84
C GLN A 290 15.59 5.97 -3.64
N LEU A 291 15.78 6.07 -4.96
CA LEU A 291 15.97 4.90 -5.80
C LEU A 291 17.20 4.10 -5.35
N ILE A 292 17.07 2.77 -5.35
CA ILE A 292 18.16 1.85 -4.98
C ILE A 292 19.36 1.98 -5.93
N ALA A 293 19.13 2.41 -7.18
CA ALA A 293 20.18 2.75 -8.14
C ALA A 293 19.78 3.96 -8.98
N LYS A 294 20.74 4.87 -9.21
CA LYS A 294 20.65 5.94 -10.21
C LYS A 294 21.06 5.42 -11.58
N LEU A 295 20.59 6.04 -12.67
CA LEU A 295 21.05 5.69 -14.03
C LEU A 295 22.57 5.64 -14.09
N ASP A 296 23.21 6.63 -13.48
CA ASP A 296 24.66 6.79 -13.42
C ASP A 296 25.37 5.57 -12.82
N ILE A 297 24.75 4.88 -11.84
CA ILE A 297 25.31 3.67 -11.21
C ILE A 297 25.11 2.44 -12.11
N LEU A 298 23.97 2.36 -12.81
CA LEU A 298 23.71 1.30 -13.80
C LEU A 298 24.57 1.45 -15.06
N LEU A 299 25.06 2.66 -15.32
CA LEU A 299 25.96 3.02 -16.43
C LEU A 299 27.45 2.91 -16.07
N GLN A 300 27.82 2.82 -14.79
CA GLN A 300 29.21 2.63 -14.40
C GLN A 300 29.65 1.20 -14.72
N ARG A 301 30.56 1.06 -15.71
CA ARG A 301 31.21 -0.20 -16.07
C ARG A 301 31.77 -0.91 -14.84
N ILE A 302 31.52 -2.21 -14.74
CA ILE A 302 32.43 -3.12 -14.03
C ILE A 302 33.73 -3.15 -14.86
N PRO A 303 34.92 -2.88 -14.30
CA PRO A 303 36.15 -2.91 -15.06
C PRO A 303 36.51 -4.35 -15.42
N SER A 304 36.12 -4.80 -16.61
CA SER A 304 36.71 -5.96 -17.24
C SER A 304 37.86 -5.49 -18.13
N SER A 305 39.07 -5.80 -17.69
CA SER A 305 40.31 -5.72 -18.45
C SER A 305 40.15 -6.38 -19.83
N GLN A 306 40.17 -5.59 -20.90
CA GLN A 306 40.99 -5.83 -22.10
C GLN A 306 40.82 -4.65 -23.09
N GLU A 307 41.96 -4.26 -23.66
CA GLU A 307 42.24 -3.03 -24.39
C GLU A 307 41.65 -2.96 -25.82
N GLU A 308 41.44 -1.71 -26.25
CA GLU A 308 41.53 -1.23 -27.64
C GLU A 308 40.47 -1.68 -28.65
N THR A 309 39.24 -1.18 -28.48
CA THR A 309 38.31 -0.79 -29.59
C THR A 309 37.12 0.07 -29.13
N GLU A 310 37.05 0.43 -27.85
CA GLU A 310 35.83 0.90 -27.20
C GLU A 310 35.61 2.43 -27.17
N ASN A 311 36.58 3.26 -27.59
CA ASN A 311 36.43 4.72 -27.52
C ASN A 311 35.44 5.30 -28.55
N SER A 312 35.28 4.68 -29.73
CA SER A 312 34.31 5.13 -30.73
C SER A 312 32.86 4.88 -30.29
N ILE A 313 32.60 3.75 -29.63
CA ILE A 313 31.26 3.39 -29.17
C ILE A 313 30.83 4.24 -27.98
N ALA A 314 31.76 4.59 -27.09
CA ALA A 314 31.50 5.45 -25.94
C ALA A 314 31.19 6.91 -26.35
N GLU A 315 31.91 7.44 -27.35
CA GLU A 315 31.64 8.77 -27.90
C GLU A 315 30.33 8.79 -28.69
N ASP A 316 30.03 7.77 -29.49
CA ASP A 316 28.74 7.64 -30.18
C ASP A 316 27.58 7.47 -29.19
N PHE A 317 27.78 6.77 -28.07
CA PHE A 317 26.78 6.57 -27.01
C PHE A 317 26.44 7.87 -26.25
N VAL A 318 27.45 8.64 -25.87
CA VAL A 318 27.24 9.95 -25.22
C VAL A 318 26.62 10.94 -26.21
N ARG A 319 26.98 10.85 -27.50
CA ARG A 319 26.41 11.69 -28.56
C ARG A 319 24.96 11.32 -28.85
N GLU A 320 24.60 10.04 -28.96
CA GLU A 320 23.21 9.60 -29.15
C GLU A 320 22.32 9.97 -27.96
N ILE A 321 22.80 9.81 -26.72
CA ILE A 321 22.05 10.23 -25.53
C ILE A 321 21.87 11.75 -25.50
N SER A 322 22.89 12.51 -25.89
CA SER A 322 22.81 13.98 -25.93
C SER A 322 21.86 14.47 -27.03
N ILE A 323 21.88 13.83 -28.20
CA ILE A 323 20.95 14.10 -29.32
C ILE A 323 19.52 13.77 -28.90
N VAL A 324 19.28 12.60 -28.29
CA VAL A 324 17.95 12.20 -27.81
C VAL A 324 17.46 13.11 -26.67
N ALA A 325 18.36 13.59 -25.80
CA ALA A 325 18.03 14.54 -24.74
C ALA A 325 17.70 15.94 -25.30
N GLU A 326 18.42 16.42 -26.33
CA GLU A 326 18.16 17.69 -27.00
C GLU A 326 16.89 17.65 -27.87
N GLU A 327 16.61 16.53 -28.55
CA GLU A 327 15.37 16.33 -29.33
C GLU A 327 14.14 16.16 -28.41
N ALA A 328 14.31 15.57 -27.23
CA ALA A 328 13.23 15.42 -26.24
C ALA A 328 12.95 16.72 -25.46
N ALA A 329 13.91 17.64 -25.34
CA ALA A 329 13.77 18.89 -24.59
C ALA A 329 12.60 19.78 -25.07
N PRO A 330 12.37 20.02 -26.39
CA PRO A 330 11.21 20.77 -26.86
C PRO A 330 9.90 19.96 -26.79
N LEU A 331 9.96 18.63 -26.87
CA LEU A 331 8.78 17.75 -26.82
C LEU A 331 8.13 17.73 -25.42
N VAL A 332 8.92 17.79 -24.35
CA VAL A 332 8.39 17.88 -22.97
C VAL A 332 7.58 19.16 -22.70
N SER A 333 7.69 20.18 -23.56
CA SER A 333 6.96 21.45 -23.42
C SER A 333 5.63 21.53 -24.18
N ALA A 334 5.31 20.56 -25.05
CA ALA A 334 4.09 20.59 -25.86
C ALA A 334 3.11 19.47 -25.44
N GLU A 335 1.93 19.85 -24.95
CA GLU A 335 0.83 18.94 -24.66
C GLU A 335 0.26 18.37 -25.97
N SER A 336 0.77 17.23 -26.45
CA SER A 336 0.22 16.56 -27.63
C SER A 336 0.47 15.04 -27.63
N ILE A 337 -0.62 14.32 -27.91
CA ILE A 337 -0.85 12.86 -27.78
C ILE A 337 0.02 11.99 -28.72
N THR A 338 0.83 12.58 -29.59
CA THR A 338 1.72 11.86 -30.53
C THR A 338 3.10 11.51 -29.97
N MET A 339 3.43 11.95 -28.75
CA MET A 339 4.73 11.74 -28.10
C MET A 339 4.96 10.37 -27.45
N ASP A 340 3.90 9.62 -27.15
CA ASP A 340 4.04 8.42 -26.30
C ASP A 340 4.71 7.22 -27.00
N ILE A 341 4.66 7.16 -28.34
CA ILE A 341 5.26 6.05 -29.09
C ILE A 341 6.78 6.27 -29.26
N SER A 342 7.19 7.47 -29.70
CA SER A 342 8.62 7.80 -29.88
C SER A 342 9.38 7.81 -28.56
N LEU A 343 8.77 8.32 -27.49
CA LEU A 343 9.36 8.28 -26.15
C LEU A 343 9.47 6.84 -25.62
N SER A 344 8.45 6.00 -25.86
CA SER A 344 8.48 4.58 -25.49
C SER A 344 9.53 3.79 -26.27
N GLU A 345 9.73 4.08 -27.55
CA GLU A 345 10.77 3.47 -28.39
C GLU A 345 12.17 3.90 -27.94
N CYS A 346 12.40 5.19 -27.71
CA CYS A 346 13.65 5.70 -27.14
C CYS A 346 13.93 5.08 -25.76
N CYS A 347 12.91 5.01 -24.92
CA CYS A 347 12.99 4.37 -23.62
C CYS A 347 13.33 2.88 -23.74
N SER A 348 12.68 2.17 -24.67
CA SER A 348 12.96 0.76 -24.94
C SER A 348 14.39 0.56 -25.45
N GLY A 349 14.93 1.48 -26.25
CA GLY A 349 16.31 1.47 -26.74
C GLY A 349 17.33 1.59 -25.62
N ILE A 350 17.19 2.63 -24.77
CA ILE A 350 18.05 2.87 -23.61
C ILE A 350 18.04 1.66 -22.67
N LEU A 351 16.87 1.09 -22.40
CA LEU A 351 16.72 -0.04 -21.49
C LEU A 351 17.31 -1.35 -22.06
N ARG A 352 17.18 -1.58 -23.37
CA ARG A 352 17.85 -2.71 -24.06
C ARG A 352 19.37 -2.59 -23.96
N MET A 353 19.91 -1.38 -24.12
CA MET A 353 21.36 -1.14 -24.03
C MET A 353 21.89 -1.34 -22.60
N LEU A 354 21.15 -0.85 -21.59
CA LEU A 354 21.48 -1.09 -20.18
C LEU A 354 21.49 -2.57 -19.81
N LEU A 355 20.61 -3.38 -20.40
CA LEU A 355 20.54 -4.81 -20.12
C LEU A 355 21.59 -5.63 -20.87
N LYS A 356 21.92 -5.28 -22.12
CA LYS A 356 23.03 -5.91 -22.86
C LYS A 356 24.35 -5.82 -22.09
N ASN A 357 24.55 -4.75 -21.33
CA ASN A 357 25.77 -4.50 -20.55
C ASN A 357 25.71 -5.04 -19.11
N ASN A 358 24.59 -5.65 -18.67
CA ASN A 358 24.42 -6.19 -17.32
C ASN A 358 24.10 -7.70 -17.34
N THR A 359 24.91 -8.49 -16.65
CA THR A 359 24.73 -9.95 -16.53
C THR A 359 23.66 -10.30 -15.48
N CYS A 360 22.39 -10.14 -15.84
CA CYS A 360 21.28 -10.68 -15.05
C CYS A 360 21.10 -12.19 -15.34
N SER A 361 20.98 -13.03 -14.31
CA SER A 361 20.70 -14.47 -14.48
C SER A 361 19.34 -14.78 -15.16
N LEU A 362 18.48 -13.76 -15.28
CA LEU A 362 17.18 -13.80 -15.97
C LEU A 362 17.21 -12.98 -17.28
N HIS A 363 18.40 -12.76 -17.86
CA HIS A 363 18.65 -11.87 -19.01
C HIS A 363 17.60 -12.00 -20.12
N ASN A 364 17.22 -13.23 -20.49
CA ASN A 364 16.24 -13.48 -21.57
C ASN A 364 14.82 -13.04 -21.20
N THR A 365 14.39 -13.23 -19.95
CA THR A 365 13.05 -12.82 -19.47
C THR A 365 12.97 -11.30 -19.28
N CYS A 366 14.05 -10.69 -18.79
CA CYS A 366 14.15 -9.24 -18.71
C CYS A 366 14.16 -8.60 -20.11
N ALA A 367 14.92 -9.17 -21.06
CA ALA A 367 14.96 -8.70 -22.44
C ALA A 367 13.57 -8.81 -23.11
N SER A 368 12.87 -9.93 -22.98
CA SER A 368 11.57 -10.17 -23.61
C SER A 368 10.46 -9.25 -23.09
N LEU A 369 10.49 -8.85 -21.80
CA LEU A 369 9.55 -7.87 -21.24
C LEU A 369 9.76 -6.44 -21.78
N LEU A 370 10.93 -6.17 -22.37
CA LEU A 370 11.40 -4.83 -22.71
C LEU A 370 11.57 -4.62 -24.22
N THR A 371 11.70 -5.69 -24.98
CA THR A 371 11.52 -5.72 -26.44
C THR A 371 10.04 -5.86 -26.73
N ALA A 372 9.43 -4.94 -27.49
CA ALA A 372 8.05 -5.07 -27.97
C ALA A 372 7.89 -6.18 -29.03
N ASP A 373 8.67 -7.25 -28.90
CA ASP A 373 8.83 -8.31 -29.88
C ASP A 373 8.03 -9.51 -29.38
N THR A 374 6.82 -9.66 -29.91
CA THR A 374 5.90 -10.76 -29.58
C THR A 374 6.36 -12.10 -30.15
N SER A 375 7.49 -12.14 -30.86
CA SER A 375 8.06 -13.37 -31.45
C SER A 375 8.78 -14.27 -30.43
N VAL A 376 9.00 -13.81 -29.20
CA VAL A 376 9.69 -14.57 -28.14
C VAL A 376 8.83 -14.62 -26.87
N LEU A 377 7.66 -15.26 -26.97
CA LEU A 377 6.97 -15.79 -25.80
C LEU A 377 7.47 -17.22 -25.57
N PRO A 378 7.92 -17.60 -24.36
CA PRO A 378 8.19 -19.00 -24.05
C PRO A 378 6.91 -19.82 -24.27
N GLU A 379 6.98 -20.88 -25.08
CA GLU A 379 5.86 -21.78 -25.41
C GLU A 379 5.13 -22.34 -24.16
N THR A 380 5.77 -22.28 -22.99
CA THR A 380 5.19 -22.69 -21.70
C THR A 380 4.02 -21.85 -21.20
N LEU A 381 3.69 -20.71 -21.84
CA LEU A 381 2.50 -19.91 -21.52
C LEU A 381 1.33 -20.11 -22.50
N ALA A 382 1.53 -20.84 -23.60
CA ALA A 382 0.50 -21.07 -24.63
C ALA A 382 -0.50 -22.19 -24.27
N SER A 383 -0.25 -22.95 -23.21
CA SER A 383 -1.10 -24.09 -22.80
C SER A 383 -2.02 -23.82 -21.60
N ALA A 384 -2.21 -22.57 -21.20
CA ALA A 384 -3.27 -22.23 -20.25
C ALA A 384 -4.62 -22.22 -20.98
N GLU A 385 -5.26 -23.38 -21.05
CA GLU A 385 -6.63 -23.54 -21.54
C GLU A 385 -7.56 -22.50 -20.90
N GLU A 386 -8.37 -21.85 -21.74
CA GLU A 386 -9.43 -20.95 -21.33
C GLU A 386 -10.36 -21.66 -20.33
N PRO A 387 -10.66 -21.08 -19.15
CA PRO A 387 -11.72 -21.60 -18.32
C PRO A 387 -13.05 -21.36 -19.03
N THR A 388 -13.64 -22.46 -19.50
CA THR A 388 -14.98 -22.56 -20.06
C THR A 388 -16.00 -21.82 -19.18
N SER A 389 -16.89 -21.11 -19.86
CA SER A 389 -18.04 -20.39 -19.32
C SER A 389 -18.98 -21.34 -18.59
N ALA A 390 -18.84 -21.44 -17.27
CA ALA A 390 -19.83 -22.09 -16.42
C ALA A 390 -20.91 -21.08 -16.01
N GLY A 391 -22.15 -21.41 -16.36
CA GLY A 391 -23.36 -20.63 -16.26
C GLY A 391 -23.58 -19.88 -14.94
N VAL A 392 -24.07 -18.66 -15.11
CA VAL A 392 -24.91 -17.95 -14.15
C VAL A 392 -26.08 -18.86 -13.78
N SER A 393 -26.18 -19.23 -12.50
CA SER A 393 -27.43 -19.68 -11.91
C SER A 393 -27.69 -18.85 -10.66
N GLU A 394 -28.90 -18.31 -10.61
CA GLU A 394 -29.45 -17.49 -9.54
C GLU A 394 -29.66 -18.32 -8.26
N GLY A 395 -29.41 -17.68 -7.10
CA GLY A 395 -29.61 -18.25 -5.76
C GLY A 395 -29.03 -17.37 -4.66
#